data_AF-A0A445L729-F1
#
_entry.id   AF-A0A445L729-F1
#
_cell.length_a   1.000
_cell.length_b   1.000
_cell.length_c   1.000
_cell.angle_alpha   90.00
_cell.angle_beta   90.00
_cell.angle_gamma   90.00
#
_symmetry.space_group_name_H-M   'P 1'
#
loop_
_entity.id
_entity.type
_entity.pdbx_description
1 polymer ?
#
loop_
_entity_poly.entity_id
_entity_poly.type
_entity_poly.pdbx_seq_one_letter_code
_entity_poly.pdbx_strand_id
1 'polypeptide(L)'
;MMDTTSSPLSLQTQKTTFQELPEASPKPYKKGIVATLMGGGLFKEDNYFVSLLRSSEKKALQELKTKLKASFEDSPSDASMWGIPLLGGDDKADVILLKFLRARDFRVGDAHHMLMKCLSWRKEFGADTILEEEFLGLKELEGVVAYMQGYDKEGHPVCYNAYGVFKDKEMYERVFGDDEKLKKFLRWRVQVLERGIKVLHFKPGGVNSLIQVTDLKDMPKRELRVASNQILSLFQDNYPEMVARKIFINVPWYFSMLYSMFSPFLTQRTKSKFVISKEGNAAETLYKFMRPEDIPVQYGGLNRPSDLQNGPPKPASEFTIKGGEKVNIQIEGIEAGATITWDIVVGGWDLEYSAEFVPNAEGSYTIAVEKPRKMGASEEAIHNSFTSKESGKMVLSADNTASRRKKY
;
A
#
# COMPACT_ATOMS: atom_id res chain seq x y z
N MET A 1 58.85 40.89 -21.96
CA MET A 1 59.76 39.93 -21.29
C MET A 1 58.92 39.09 -20.35
N MET A 2 58.95 37.77 -20.60
CA MET A 2 58.42 36.66 -19.80
C MET A 2 56.89 36.50 -19.73
N ASP A 3 56.42 35.69 -20.67
CA ASP A 3 55.21 34.87 -20.61
C ASP A 3 55.26 33.88 -19.44
N THR A 4 54.16 33.79 -18.69
CA THR A 4 53.92 32.76 -17.68
C THR A 4 53.17 31.59 -18.33
N THR A 5 53.91 30.54 -18.68
CA THR A 5 53.34 29.26 -19.12
C THR A 5 52.94 28.42 -17.90
N SER A 6 51.64 28.21 -17.76
CA SER A 6 51.00 27.19 -16.91
C SER A 6 51.37 25.78 -17.37
N SER A 7 51.81 24.92 -16.43
CA SER A 7 51.88 23.46 -16.64
C SER A 7 50.75 22.77 -15.85
N PRO A 8 50.06 21.76 -16.41
CA PRO A 8 48.93 21.09 -15.78
C PRO A 8 49.37 19.89 -14.93
N LEU A 9 48.83 19.78 -13.72
CA LEU A 9 48.95 18.59 -12.87
C LEU A 9 48.05 17.47 -13.41
N SER A 10 48.69 16.34 -13.70
CA SER A 10 48.13 15.10 -14.20
C SER A 10 47.17 14.42 -13.22
N LEU A 11 45.98 14.05 -13.70
CA LEU A 11 45.10 13.07 -13.05
C LEU A 11 45.78 11.68 -13.04
N GLN A 12 46.06 11.15 -11.86
CA GLN A 12 46.29 9.71 -11.69
C GLN A 12 44.97 9.03 -11.31
N THR A 13 44.44 8.27 -12.25
CA THR A 13 43.30 7.37 -12.06
C THR A 13 43.79 6.11 -11.35
N GLN A 14 43.54 5.96 -10.05
CA GLN A 14 43.72 4.67 -9.37
C GLN A 14 42.54 3.75 -9.73
N LYS A 15 42.86 2.69 -10.48
CA LYS A 15 41.98 1.55 -10.73
C LYS A 15 41.82 0.75 -9.43
N THR A 16 40.65 0.81 -8.81
CA THR A 16 40.27 -0.12 -7.76
C THR A 16 39.91 -1.46 -8.41
N THR A 17 40.68 -2.49 -8.10
CA THR A 17 40.48 -3.86 -8.59
C THR A 17 39.37 -4.48 -7.75
N PHE A 18 38.19 -4.74 -8.34
CA PHE A 18 37.14 -5.52 -7.69
C PHE A 18 37.54 -6.99 -7.69
N GLN A 19 37.72 -7.56 -6.50
CA GLN A 19 37.93 -8.98 -6.31
C GLN A 19 36.56 -9.66 -6.30
N GLU A 20 36.27 -10.46 -7.33
CA GLU A 20 35.03 -11.22 -7.48
C GLU A 20 34.84 -12.20 -6.30
N LEU A 21 33.71 -12.08 -5.59
CA LEU A 21 33.24 -13.05 -4.61
C LEU A 21 32.45 -14.15 -5.33
N PRO A 22 32.59 -15.44 -4.94
CA PRO A 22 32.03 -16.55 -5.70
C PRO A 22 30.50 -16.59 -5.66
N GLU A 23 29.90 -16.78 -6.85
CA GLU A 23 28.47 -17.03 -7.05
C GLU A 23 28.00 -18.25 -6.25
N ALA A 24 27.24 -18.01 -5.18
CA ALA A 24 26.52 -19.06 -4.48
C ALA A 24 25.12 -19.20 -5.10
N SER A 25 24.92 -20.27 -5.88
CA SER A 25 23.62 -20.64 -6.43
C SER A 25 22.59 -20.87 -5.31
N PRO A 26 21.37 -20.28 -5.36
CA PRO A 26 20.36 -20.51 -4.34
C PRO A 26 19.79 -21.92 -4.47
N LYS A 27 20.10 -22.79 -3.49
CA LYS A 27 19.40 -24.09 -3.32
C LYS A 27 17.96 -23.85 -2.82
N PRO A 28 16.99 -24.65 -3.27
CA PRO A 28 15.57 -24.41 -3.02
C PRO A 28 15.22 -24.56 -1.54
N TYR A 29 14.53 -23.54 -1.01
CA TYR A 29 13.99 -23.49 0.34
C TYR A 29 12.97 -24.62 0.58
N LYS A 30 13.24 -25.49 1.55
CA LYS A 30 12.27 -26.51 2.00
C LYS A 30 11.16 -25.82 2.79
N LYS A 31 9.92 -25.92 2.28
CA LYS A 31 8.69 -25.41 2.91
C LYS A 31 8.54 -25.95 4.34
N GLY A 32 8.58 -25.05 5.32
CA GLY A 32 8.12 -25.31 6.68
C GLY A 32 6.59 -25.39 6.71
N ILE A 33 6.07 -26.48 7.24
CA ILE A 33 4.66 -26.85 7.33
C ILE A 33 4.00 -26.03 8.46
N VAL A 34 3.51 -24.81 8.19
CA VAL A 34 2.26 -24.19 8.71
C VAL A 34 1.89 -22.95 7.87
N ALA A 35 1.76 -23.12 6.55
CA ALA A 35 1.21 -22.09 5.64
C ALA A 35 0.38 -22.78 4.56
N THR A 36 -0.59 -23.59 4.99
CA THR A 36 -1.51 -24.28 4.07
C THR A 36 -2.92 -24.24 4.63
N LEU A 37 -3.49 -23.04 4.68
CA LEU A 37 -4.92 -22.87 4.47
C LEU A 37 -5.05 -21.76 3.44
N MET A 38 -5.63 -22.10 2.29
CA MET A 38 -5.80 -21.30 1.07
C MET A 38 -4.65 -21.40 0.05
N GLY A 39 -4.57 -22.54 -0.62
CA GLY A 39 -3.94 -22.61 -1.94
C GLY A 39 -4.71 -21.74 -2.93
N GLY A 40 -4.05 -20.72 -3.48
CA GLY A 40 -4.52 -19.93 -4.61
C GLY A 40 -3.30 -19.56 -5.42
N GLY A 41 -3.33 -19.82 -6.73
CA GLY A 41 -2.27 -19.36 -7.63
C GLY A 41 -2.04 -17.85 -7.49
N LEU A 42 -0.84 -17.40 -7.83
CA LEU A 42 -0.51 -15.97 -7.89
C LEU A 42 -1.59 -15.26 -8.72
N PHE A 43 -2.44 -14.44 -8.10
CA PHE A 43 -3.43 -13.64 -8.83
C PHE A 43 -2.66 -12.77 -9.83
N LYS A 44 -2.94 -13.01 -11.11
CA LYS A 44 -2.42 -12.20 -12.22
C LYS A 44 -3.47 -11.15 -12.52
N GLU A 45 -3.10 -9.88 -12.38
CA GLU A 45 -3.99 -8.79 -12.76
C GLU A 45 -4.37 -8.90 -14.24
N ASP A 46 -5.60 -8.49 -14.57
CA ASP A 46 -6.05 -8.52 -15.94
C ASP A 46 -5.26 -7.53 -16.79
N ASN A 47 -4.84 -7.96 -17.98
CA ASN A 47 -4.26 -7.05 -18.96
C ASN A 47 -5.37 -6.20 -19.62
N TYR A 48 -5.06 -4.97 -20.01
CA TYR A 48 -6.01 -4.08 -20.69
C TYR A 48 -5.62 -3.83 -22.15
N PHE A 49 -4.68 -4.60 -22.70
CA PHE A 49 -4.32 -4.52 -24.11
C PHE A 49 -5.39 -5.21 -24.94
N VAL A 50 -6.11 -4.45 -25.77
CA VAL A 50 -7.14 -4.99 -26.66
C VAL A 50 -6.58 -6.11 -27.54
N SER A 51 -5.32 -6.00 -27.98
CA SER A 51 -4.63 -7.02 -28.79
C SER A 51 -4.60 -8.40 -28.11
N LEU A 52 -4.45 -8.45 -26.79
CA LEU A 52 -4.33 -9.66 -25.98
C LEU A 52 -5.69 -10.26 -25.57
N LEU A 53 -6.80 -9.57 -25.84
CA LEU A 53 -8.14 -10.07 -25.56
C LEU A 53 -8.53 -11.22 -26.51
N ARG A 54 -9.33 -12.16 -25.99
CA ARG A 54 -9.95 -13.22 -26.79
C ARG A 54 -10.92 -12.61 -27.81
N SER A 55 -11.18 -13.31 -28.90
CA SER A 55 -12.12 -12.84 -29.94
C SER A 55 -13.52 -12.55 -29.38
N SER A 56 -14.00 -13.36 -28.43
CA SER A 56 -15.28 -13.14 -27.74
C SER A 56 -15.29 -11.86 -26.90
N GLU A 57 -14.19 -11.55 -26.22
CA GLU A 57 -14.04 -10.37 -25.37
C GLU A 57 -13.93 -9.09 -26.22
N LYS A 58 -13.19 -9.15 -27.35
CA LYS A 58 -13.14 -8.08 -28.35
C LYS A 58 -14.53 -7.78 -28.90
N LYS A 59 -15.30 -8.83 -29.24
CA LYS A 59 -16.68 -8.70 -29.72
C LYS A 59 -17.57 -8.05 -28.66
N ALA A 60 -17.48 -8.50 -27.41
CA ALA A 60 -18.26 -7.94 -26.30
C ALA A 60 -17.93 -6.46 -26.04
N LEU A 61 -16.65 -6.06 -26.14
CA LEU A 61 -16.23 -4.67 -26.04
C LEU A 61 -16.83 -3.80 -27.16
N GLN A 62 -16.79 -4.27 -28.41
CA GLN A 62 -17.40 -3.55 -29.52
C GLN A 62 -18.92 -3.44 -29.39
N GLU A 63 -19.59 -4.52 -28.99
CA GLU A 63 -21.03 -4.51 -28.76
C GLU A 63 -21.44 -3.54 -27.64
N LEU A 64 -20.65 -3.48 -26.56
CA LEU A 64 -20.87 -2.50 -25.48
C LEU A 64 -20.71 -1.07 -25.99
N LYS A 65 -19.67 -0.79 -26.79
CA LYS A 65 -19.48 0.54 -27.41
C LYS A 65 -20.66 0.92 -28.30
N THR A 66 -21.18 -0.01 -29.10
CA THR A 66 -22.36 0.22 -29.95
C THR A 66 -23.59 0.56 -29.13
N LYS A 67 -23.87 -0.21 -28.05
CA LYS A 67 -24.99 0.07 -27.15
C LYS A 67 -24.84 1.43 -26.47
N LEU A 68 -23.65 1.75 -25.99
CA LEU A 68 -23.36 3.02 -25.35
C LEU A 68 -23.57 4.19 -26.33
N LYS A 69 -23.10 4.06 -27.58
CA LYS A 69 -23.32 5.08 -28.61
C LYS A 69 -24.80 5.31 -28.89
N ALA A 70 -25.61 4.25 -28.94
CA ALA A 70 -27.05 4.36 -29.12
C ALA A 70 -27.74 5.01 -27.90
N SER A 71 -27.27 4.75 -26.68
CA SER A 71 -27.84 5.37 -25.48
C SER A 71 -27.49 6.85 -25.29
N PHE A 72 -26.46 7.34 -25.97
CA PHE A 72 -25.99 8.74 -25.90
C PHE A 72 -25.96 9.41 -27.27
N GLU A 73 -26.83 9.01 -28.20
CA GLU A 73 -26.89 9.56 -29.55
C GLU A 73 -27.14 11.09 -29.53
N ASP A 74 -28.02 11.54 -28.64
CA ASP A 74 -28.39 12.95 -28.49
C ASP A 74 -27.46 13.74 -27.55
N SER A 75 -26.69 13.06 -26.67
CA SER A 75 -25.77 13.72 -25.73
C SER A 75 -24.43 12.97 -25.53
N PRO A 76 -23.57 12.90 -26.56
CA PRO A 76 -22.31 12.15 -26.47
C PRO A 76 -21.36 12.63 -25.36
N SER A 77 -21.46 13.91 -24.95
CA SER A 77 -20.66 14.49 -23.86
C SER A 77 -20.97 13.89 -22.49
N ASP A 78 -22.17 13.37 -22.30
CA ASP A 78 -22.62 12.80 -21.02
C ASP A 78 -22.02 11.41 -20.79
N ALA A 79 -21.51 10.76 -21.83
CA ALA A 79 -20.82 9.48 -21.77
C ALA A 79 -19.35 9.66 -21.35
N SER A 80 -19.10 10.23 -20.16
CA SER A 80 -17.75 10.36 -19.60
C SER A 80 -17.68 9.83 -18.17
N MET A 81 -16.49 9.37 -17.78
CA MET A 81 -16.23 8.88 -16.42
C MET A 81 -14.78 9.20 -16.04
N TRP A 82 -14.56 9.78 -14.86
CA TRP A 82 -13.24 10.22 -14.38
C TRP A 82 -12.48 11.10 -15.39
N GLY A 83 -13.21 11.98 -16.10
CA GLY A 83 -12.66 12.86 -17.13
C GLY A 83 -12.30 12.17 -18.45
N ILE A 84 -12.66 10.90 -18.65
CA ILE A 84 -12.40 10.14 -19.87
C ILE A 84 -13.70 10.00 -20.68
N PRO A 85 -13.75 10.51 -21.94
CA PRO A 85 -14.88 10.27 -22.84
C PRO A 85 -14.95 8.80 -23.26
N LEU A 86 -16.03 8.10 -22.88
CA LEU A 86 -16.19 6.66 -23.13
C LEU A 86 -16.46 6.32 -24.60
N LEU A 87 -16.92 7.29 -25.39
CA LEU A 87 -17.14 7.17 -26.83
C LEU A 87 -16.00 7.73 -27.68
N GLY A 88 -14.93 8.24 -27.06
CA GLY A 88 -13.84 8.94 -27.74
C GLY A 88 -12.86 8.05 -28.53
N GLY A 89 -12.98 6.72 -28.43
CA GLY A 89 -12.10 5.77 -29.13
C GLY A 89 -10.69 5.67 -28.54
N ASP A 90 -10.42 6.28 -27.39
CA ASP A 90 -9.16 6.19 -26.64
C ASP A 90 -9.03 4.81 -25.96
N ASP A 91 -7.82 4.28 -25.91
CA ASP A 91 -7.45 3.09 -25.12
C ASP A 91 -7.87 3.24 -23.64
N LYS A 92 -7.93 4.47 -23.12
CA LYS A 92 -8.42 4.73 -21.77
C LYS A 92 -9.89 4.40 -21.56
N ALA A 93 -10.73 4.72 -22.54
CA ALA A 93 -12.14 4.34 -22.51
C ALA A 93 -12.27 2.80 -22.47
N ASP A 94 -11.44 2.11 -23.25
CA ASP A 94 -11.46 0.65 -23.31
C ASP A 94 -11.10 0.02 -21.97
N VAL A 95 -10.14 0.59 -21.23
CA VAL A 95 -9.80 0.15 -19.88
C VAL A 95 -11.02 0.22 -18.95
N ILE A 96 -11.77 1.33 -18.97
CA ILE A 96 -12.96 1.51 -18.14
C ILE A 96 -14.06 0.52 -18.57
N LEU A 97 -14.38 0.44 -19.86
CA LEU A 97 -15.43 -0.46 -20.37
C LEU A 97 -15.12 -1.93 -20.06
N LEU A 98 -13.85 -2.34 -20.14
CA LEU A 98 -13.42 -3.69 -19.77
C LEU A 98 -13.64 -4.00 -18.29
N LYS A 99 -13.55 -3.01 -17.38
CA LYS A 99 -13.88 -3.21 -15.96
C LYS A 99 -15.35 -3.58 -15.77
N PHE A 100 -16.26 -2.87 -16.43
CA PHE A 100 -17.69 -3.17 -16.39
C PHE A 100 -18.02 -4.53 -17.01
N LEU A 101 -17.40 -4.86 -18.16
CA LEU A 101 -17.55 -6.18 -18.78
C LEU A 101 -17.07 -7.30 -17.84
N ARG A 102 -15.89 -7.16 -17.25
CA ARG A 102 -15.35 -8.17 -16.32
C ARG A 102 -16.21 -8.33 -15.07
N ALA A 103 -16.76 -7.24 -14.54
CA ALA A 103 -17.66 -7.28 -13.39
C ALA A 103 -18.97 -8.03 -13.66
N ARG A 104 -19.31 -8.28 -14.93
CA ARG A 104 -20.51 -9.01 -15.37
C ARG A 104 -20.20 -10.22 -16.25
N ASP A 105 -18.97 -10.75 -16.15
CA ASP A 105 -18.52 -11.93 -16.90
C ASP A 105 -18.72 -11.79 -18.43
N PHE A 106 -18.47 -10.59 -18.96
CA PHE A 106 -18.65 -10.20 -20.37
C PHE A 106 -20.08 -10.33 -20.90
N ARG A 107 -21.10 -10.40 -20.01
CA ARG A 107 -22.51 -10.24 -20.40
C ARG A 107 -22.80 -8.79 -20.74
N VAL A 108 -22.82 -8.48 -22.04
CA VAL A 108 -22.88 -7.10 -22.55
C VAL A 108 -24.11 -6.35 -22.05
N GLY A 109 -25.29 -6.99 -22.03
CA GLY A 109 -26.52 -6.36 -21.52
C GLY A 109 -26.41 -5.94 -20.04
N ASP A 110 -25.91 -6.84 -19.21
CA ASP A 110 -25.73 -6.60 -17.76
C ASP A 110 -24.66 -5.54 -17.50
N ALA A 111 -23.55 -5.56 -18.26
CA ALA A 111 -22.48 -4.57 -18.17
C ALA A 111 -22.96 -3.18 -18.59
N HIS A 112 -23.73 -3.09 -19.69
CA HIS A 112 -24.34 -1.84 -20.15
C HIS A 112 -25.31 -1.28 -19.10
N HIS A 113 -26.19 -2.11 -18.55
CA HIS A 113 -27.13 -1.69 -17.50
C HIS A 113 -26.39 -1.17 -16.26
N MET A 114 -25.34 -1.88 -15.82
CA MET A 114 -24.50 -1.44 -14.70
C MET A 114 -23.82 -0.09 -15.00
N LEU A 115 -23.27 0.09 -16.19
CA LEU A 115 -22.61 1.33 -16.60
C LEU A 115 -23.58 2.51 -16.60
N MET A 116 -24.78 2.35 -17.19
CA MET A 116 -25.79 3.42 -17.22
C MET A 116 -26.26 3.81 -15.80
N LYS A 117 -26.49 2.81 -14.93
CA LYS A 117 -26.84 3.05 -13.53
C LYS A 117 -25.72 3.81 -12.80
N CYS A 118 -24.47 3.42 -13.03
CA CYS A 118 -23.31 4.08 -12.45
C CYS A 118 -23.19 5.53 -12.93
N LEU A 119 -23.33 5.81 -14.23
CA LEU A 119 -23.28 7.19 -14.77
C LEU A 119 -24.39 8.07 -14.17
N SER A 120 -25.62 7.57 -14.05
CA SER A 120 -26.71 8.29 -13.37
C SER A 120 -26.38 8.56 -11.91
N TRP A 121 -25.91 7.53 -11.19
CA TRP A 121 -25.51 7.67 -9.79
C TRP A 121 -24.38 8.69 -9.61
N ARG A 122 -23.36 8.71 -10.47
CA ARG A 122 -22.26 9.68 -10.37
C ARG A 122 -22.77 11.11 -10.50
N LYS A 123 -23.73 11.36 -11.39
CA LYS A 123 -24.38 12.66 -11.58
C LYS A 123 -25.23 13.05 -10.37
N GLU A 124 -26.10 12.16 -9.91
CA GLU A 124 -26.97 12.39 -8.74
C GLU A 124 -26.18 12.58 -7.44
N PHE A 125 -25.10 11.82 -7.29
CA PHE A 125 -24.22 11.88 -6.12
C PHE A 125 -23.23 13.04 -6.19
N GLY A 126 -22.98 13.64 -7.35
CA GLY A 126 -21.91 14.62 -7.54
C GLY A 126 -20.51 14.01 -7.37
N ALA A 127 -20.32 12.76 -7.77
CA ALA A 127 -19.07 12.02 -7.55
C ALA A 127 -17.87 12.63 -8.30
N ASP A 128 -18.09 13.28 -9.44
CA ASP A 128 -17.02 13.87 -10.24
C ASP A 128 -16.46 15.16 -9.64
N THR A 129 -17.25 15.91 -8.86
CA THR A 129 -16.84 17.15 -8.18
C THR A 129 -16.59 16.96 -6.69
N ILE A 130 -16.76 15.75 -6.16
CA ILE A 130 -16.70 15.48 -4.71
C ILE A 130 -15.35 15.84 -4.08
N LEU A 131 -14.27 15.85 -4.87
CA LEU A 131 -12.94 16.22 -4.40
C LEU A 131 -12.77 17.72 -4.15
N GLU A 132 -13.66 18.55 -4.70
CA GLU A 132 -13.68 20.01 -4.53
C GLU A 132 -14.47 20.42 -3.28
N GLU A 133 -15.30 19.53 -2.74
CA GLU A 133 -16.07 19.77 -1.54
C GLU A 133 -15.16 19.87 -0.31
N GLU A 134 -15.37 20.90 0.51
CA GLU A 134 -14.72 21.01 1.81
C GLU A 134 -15.00 19.77 2.66
N PHE A 135 -14.00 19.37 3.42
CA PHE A 135 -14.09 18.24 4.34
C PHE A 135 -15.36 18.33 5.15
N LEU A 136 -16.22 17.32 5.00
CA LEU A 136 -17.54 17.22 5.61
C LEU A 136 -17.45 17.09 7.14
N GLY A 137 -16.79 17.98 7.88
CA GLY A 137 -16.67 17.92 9.35
C GLY A 137 -16.12 16.60 9.92
N LEU A 138 -15.49 15.76 9.11
CA LEU A 138 -14.94 14.45 9.49
C LEU A 138 -13.40 14.44 9.42
N LYS A 139 -12.77 15.60 9.63
CA LYS A 139 -11.30 15.72 9.66
C LYS A 139 -10.65 14.76 10.67
N GLU A 140 -11.35 14.47 11.78
CA GLU A 140 -10.91 13.49 12.77
C GLU A 140 -10.85 12.03 12.26
N LEU A 141 -11.57 11.72 11.17
CA LEU A 141 -11.51 10.40 10.52
C LEU A 141 -10.41 10.33 9.45
N GLU A 142 -9.92 11.47 8.98
CA GLU A 142 -8.88 11.55 7.96
C GLU A 142 -7.55 11.07 8.54
N GLY A 143 -6.88 10.16 7.82
CA GLY A 143 -5.66 9.51 8.31
C GLY A 143 -5.89 8.45 9.40
N VAL A 144 -7.14 8.28 9.87
CA VAL A 144 -7.47 7.32 10.93
C VAL A 144 -8.34 6.18 10.40
N VAL A 145 -9.52 6.50 9.83
CA VAL A 145 -10.51 5.47 9.44
C VAL A 145 -10.32 5.00 8.02
N ALA A 146 -10.14 5.91 7.08
CA ALA A 146 -9.87 5.57 5.70
C ALA A 146 -9.01 6.65 5.07
N TYR A 147 -7.93 6.25 4.42
CA TYR A 147 -6.96 7.18 3.86
C TYR A 147 -6.13 6.52 2.75
N MET A 148 -5.58 7.34 1.87
CA MET A 148 -4.64 6.93 0.82
C MET A 148 -3.22 7.20 1.31
N GLN A 149 -2.37 6.19 1.35
CA GLN A 149 -0.98 6.36 1.77
C GLN A 149 -0.11 5.26 1.16
N GLY A 150 1.00 5.64 0.52
CA GLY A 150 1.95 4.70 -0.07
C GLY A 150 1.46 3.97 -1.32
N TYR A 151 2.36 3.14 -1.85
CA TYR A 151 2.18 2.37 -3.08
C TYR A 151 2.67 0.93 -2.87
N ASP A 152 2.10 -0.01 -3.61
CA ASP A 152 2.67 -1.36 -3.70
C ASP A 152 3.87 -1.43 -4.66
N LYS A 153 4.54 -2.58 -4.69
CA LYS A 153 5.71 -2.84 -5.55
C LYS A 153 5.37 -2.78 -7.05
N GLU A 154 4.10 -2.81 -7.41
CA GLU A 154 3.58 -2.71 -8.78
C GLU A 154 3.08 -1.29 -9.11
N GLY A 155 3.14 -0.36 -8.14
CA GLY A 155 2.75 1.05 -8.29
C GLY A 155 1.28 1.34 -7.98
N HIS A 156 0.51 0.39 -7.45
CA HIS A 156 -0.88 0.61 -7.07
C HIS A 156 -0.96 1.50 -5.83
N PRO A 157 -1.77 2.58 -5.84
CA PRO A 157 -2.01 3.36 -4.64
C PRO A 157 -2.74 2.51 -3.59
N VAL A 158 -2.38 2.70 -2.31
CA VAL A 158 -2.90 1.87 -1.21
C VAL A 158 -3.92 2.67 -0.39
N CYS A 159 -5.11 2.09 -0.26
CA CYS A 159 -6.19 2.62 0.57
C CYS A 159 -6.30 1.80 1.86
N TYR A 160 -5.98 2.42 2.98
CA TYR A 160 -6.13 1.84 4.31
C TYR A 160 -7.54 2.08 4.85
N ASN A 161 -8.06 1.10 5.60
CA ASN A 161 -9.37 1.13 6.23
C ASN A 161 -9.26 0.56 7.64
N ALA A 162 -9.41 1.37 8.67
CA ALA A 162 -9.38 0.94 10.06
C ALA A 162 -10.68 1.33 10.76
N TYR A 163 -11.57 0.35 10.91
CA TYR A 163 -12.89 0.56 11.50
C TYR A 163 -12.93 0.34 13.02
N GLY A 164 -11.79 0.03 13.64
CA GLY A 164 -11.69 -0.21 15.09
C GLY A 164 -12.08 0.99 15.95
N VAL A 165 -11.95 2.23 15.43
CA VAL A 165 -12.36 3.46 16.16
C VAL A 165 -13.84 3.46 16.54
N PHE A 166 -14.68 2.76 15.78
CA PHE A 166 -16.11 2.69 16.02
C PHE A 166 -16.50 1.74 17.14
N LYS A 167 -15.52 1.12 17.82
CA LYS A 167 -15.72 0.45 19.11
C LYS A 167 -16.11 1.45 20.20
N ASP A 168 -15.66 2.69 20.07
CA ASP A 168 -16.11 3.78 20.90
C ASP A 168 -17.55 4.17 20.52
N LYS A 169 -18.46 4.14 21.49
CA LYS A 169 -19.89 4.38 21.26
C LYS A 169 -20.18 5.82 20.88
N GLU A 170 -19.45 6.79 21.41
CA GLU A 170 -19.66 8.20 21.10
C GLU A 170 -19.23 8.49 19.66
N MET A 171 -18.09 7.93 19.24
CA MET A 171 -17.62 7.98 17.86
C MET A 171 -18.61 7.28 16.91
N TYR A 172 -19.10 6.11 17.28
CA TYR A 172 -20.12 5.41 16.50
C TYR A 172 -21.39 6.26 16.33
N GLU A 173 -21.96 6.77 17.42
CA GLU A 173 -23.20 7.57 17.39
C GLU A 173 -23.03 8.90 16.63
N ARG A 174 -21.83 9.49 16.68
CA ARG A 174 -21.50 10.70 15.92
C ARG A 174 -21.46 10.45 14.40
N VAL A 175 -21.05 9.26 13.97
CA VAL A 175 -20.83 8.95 12.55
C VAL A 175 -21.98 8.14 11.94
N PHE A 176 -22.67 7.33 12.73
CA PHE A 176 -23.70 6.38 12.28
C PHE A 176 -25.02 6.46 13.06
N GLY A 177 -25.16 7.41 13.99
CA GLY A 177 -26.33 7.51 14.87
C GLY A 177 -27.66 7.80 14.16
N ASP A 178 -27.60 8.34 12.95
CA ASP A 178 -28.78 8.60 12.10
C ASP A 178 -28.43 8.51 10.61
N ASP A 179 -29.47 8.53 9.76
CA ASP A 179 -29.33 8.38 8.31
C ASP A 179 -28.55 9.54 7.67
N GLU A 180 -28.63 10.76 8.21
CA GLU A 180 -27.89 11.93 7.70
C GLU A 180 -26.39 11.79 7.93
N LYS A 181 -25.99 11.39 9.15
CA LYS A 181 -24.59 11.10 9.50
C LYS A 181 -24.04 9.95 8.66
N LEU A 182 -24.83 8.89 8.47
CA LEU A 182 -24.44 7.75 7.63
C LEU A 182 -24.23 8.17 6.16
N LYS A 183 -25.15 8.96 5.57
CA LYS A 183 -24.97 9.52 4.22
C LYS A 183 -23.71 10.37 4.12
N LYS A 184 -23.44 11.21 5.13
CA LYS A 184 -22.25 12.06 5.21
C LYS A 184 -20.97 11.22 5.28
N PHE A 185 -20.98 10.13 6.05
CA PHE A 185 -19.89 9.16 6.10
C PHE A 185 -19.68 8.47 4.75
N LEU A 186 -20.75 8.01 4.09
CA LEU A 186 -20.68 7.39 2.76
C LEU A 186 -20.09 8.36 1.72
N ARG A 187 -20.52 9.62 1.75
CA ARG A 187 -19.99 10.69 0.90
C ARG A 187 -18.51 10.92 1.13
N TRP A 188 -18.07 11.04 2.38
CA TRP A 188 -16.66 11.13 2.73
C TRP A 188 -15.87 9.88 2.28
N ARG A 189 -16.43 8.67 2.44
CA ARG A 189 -15.73 7.44 2.04
C ARG A 189 -15.55 7.37 0.52
N VAL A 190 -16.53 7.82 -0.26
CA VAL A 190 -16.41 8.00 -1.71
C VAL A 190 -15.34 9.03 -2.03
N GLN A 191 -15.30 10.17 -1.34
CA GLN A 191 -14.26 11.19 -1.53
C GLN A 191 -12.86 10.61 -1.34
N VAL A 192 -12.63 9.81 -0.30
CA VAL A 192 -11.34 9.13 -0.07
C VAL A 192 -11.00 8.17 -1.22
N LEU A 193 -11.98 7.41 -1.72
CA LEU A 193 -11.74 6.49 -2.84
C LEU A 193 -11.40 7.25 -4.13
N GLU A 194 -12.14 8.32 -4.43
CA GLU A 194 -11.93 9.17 -5.62
C GLU A 194 -10.54 9.83 -5.61
N ARG A 195 -9.97 10.15 -4.45
CA ARG A 195 -8.55 10.59 -4.35
C ARG A 195 -7.58 9.53 -4.87
N GLY A 196 -7.83 8.26 -4.53
CA GLY A 196 -7.05 7.14 -5.03
C GLY A 196 -7.26 6.89 -6.52
N ILE A 197 -8.47 7.11 -7.03
CA ILE A 197 -8.80 6.93 -8.44
C ILE A 197 -8.15 8.00 -9.32
N LYS A 198 -8.07 9.25 -8.82
CA LYS A 198 -7.47 10.38 -9.53
C LYS A 198 -6.02 10.14 -9.96
N VAL A 199 -5.28 9.29 -9.25
CA VAL A 199 -3.87 8.96 -9.57
C VAL A 199 -3.73 7.72 -10.47
N LEU A 200 -4.84 7.07 -10.85
CA LEU A 200 -4.81 5.94 -11.79
C LEU A 200 -4.59 6.42 -13.22
N HIS A 201 -3.89 5.61 -14.01
CA HIS A 201 -3.58 5.98 -15.39
C HIS A 201 -4.70 5.66 -16.37
N PHE A 202 -5.52 4.65 -16.06
CA PHE A 202 -6.51 4.06 -16.95
C PHE A 202 -5.97 3.74 -18.34
N LYS A 203 -4.76 3.19 -18.46
CA LYS A 203 -4.15 2.86 -19.76
C LYS A 203 -3.64 1.42 -19.80
N PRO A 204 -3.56 0.79 -20.98
CA PRO A 204 -2.94 -0.53 -21.11
C PRO A 204 -1.51 -0.54 -20.55
N GLY A 205 -1.21 -1.53 -19.68
CA GLY A 205 0.08 -1.65 -19.00
C GLY A 205 0.34 -0.62 -17.89
N GLY A 206 -0.61 0.27 -17.61
CA GLY A 206 -0.56 1.18 -16.47
C GLY A 206 -1.30 0.65 -15.24
N VAL A 207 -1.04 1.30 -14.11
CA VAL A 207 -1.79 1.13 -12.85
C VAL A 207 -3.25 1.59 -13.06
N ASN A 208 -4.18 0.64 -13.00
CA ASN A 208 -5.61 0.86 -13.28
C ASN A 208 -6.49 0.45 -12.10
N SER A 209 -5.90 0.13 -10.96
CA SER A 209 -6.59 -0.41 -9.78
C SER A 209 -5.83 -0.01 -8.51
N LEU A 210 -6.42 -0.25 -7.35
CA LEU A 210 -5.86 0.10 -6.04
C LEU A 210 -5.75 -1.13 -5.14
N ILE A 211 -4.89 -1.04 -4.13
CA ILE A 211 -4.83 -2.01 -3.03
C ILE A 211 -5.73 -1.53 -1.91
N GLN A 212 -6.56 -2.42 -1.37
CA GLN A 212 -7.29 -2.14 -0.14
C GLN A 212 -6.65 -2.90 1.01
N VAL A 213 -6.17 -2.18 2.01
CA VAL A 213 -5.80 -2.76 3.30
C VAL A 213 -6.93 -2.48 4.27
N THR A 214 -7.44 -3.51 4.93
CA THR A 214 -8.51 -3.40 5.94
C THR A 214 -8.01 -3.98 7.26
N ASP A 215 -7.87 -3.12 8.25
CA ASP A 215 -7.56 -3.49 9.61
C ASP A 215 -8.82 -3.93 10.35
N LEU A 216 -8.85 -5.19 10.77
CA LEU A 216 -9.96 -5.78 11.51
C LEU A 216 -9.74 -5.77 13.02
N LYS A 217 -8.63 -5.18 13.50
CA LYS A 217 -8.40 -5.02 14.94
C LYS A 217 -9.53 -4.20 15.56
N ASP A 218 -10.07 -4.71 16.67
CA ASP A 218 -11.12 -4.06 17.44
C ASP A 218 -12.42 -3.72 16.69
N MET A 219 -12.64 -4.26 15.48
CA MET A 219 -13.82 -3.92 14.67
C MET A 219 -15.14 -4.35 15.37
N PRO A 220 -16.10 -3.42 15.57
CA PRO A 220 -17.42 -3.73 16.10
C PRO A 220 -18.16 -4.80 15.29
N LYS A 221 -18.71 -5.81 15.99
CA LYS A 221 -19.31 -7.00 15.35
C LYS A 221 -20.72 -6.77 14.78
N ARG A 222 -21.58 -6.00 15.47
CA ARG A 222 -23.01 -5.84 15.11
C ARG A 222 -23.32 -4.51 14.45
N GLU A 223 -22.83 -3.43 15.03
CA GLU A 223 -23.16 -2.05 14.67
C GLU A 223 -22.61 -1.66 13.29
N LEU A 224 -21.37 -2.05 12.97
CA LEU A 224 -20.80 -1.83 11.64
C LEU A 224 -21.41 -2.68 10.53
N ARG A 225 -22.23 -3.70 10.82
CA ARG A 225 -22.75 -4.60 9.77
C ARG A 225 -23.67 -3.86 8.81
N VAL A 226 -24.49 -2.92 9.30
CA VAL A 226 -25.43 -2.15 8.48
C VAL A 226 -24.67 -1.16 7.59
N ALA A 227 -23.79 -0.34 8.19
CA ALA A 227 -22.95 0.58 7.44
C ALA A 227 -22.05 -0.15 6.44
N SER A 228 -21.42 -1.26 6.83
CA SER A 228 -20.57 -2.09 5.96
C SER A 228 -21.33 -2.66 4.77
N ASN A 229 -22.59 -3.07 4.94
CA ASN A 229 -23.41 -3.57 3.84
C ASN A 229 -23.76 -2.46 2.84
N GLN A 230 -24.08 -1.26 3.31
CA GLN A 230 -24.36 -0.11 2.43
C GLN A 230 -23.11 0.35 1.69
N ILE A 231 -21.97 0.45 2.39
CA ILE A 231 -20.65 0.71 1.83
C ILE A 231 -20.33 -0.31 0.74
N LEU A 232 -20.48 -1.60 1.05
CA LEU A 232 -20.18 -2.68 0.12
C LEU A 232 -21.08 -2.59 -1.13
N SER A 233 -22.37 -2.39 -0.95
CA SER A 233 -23.34 -2.24 -2.04
C SER A 233 -22.99 -1.06 -2.95
N LEU A 234 -22.73 0.11 -2.34
CA LEU A 234 -22.33 1.32 -3.06
C LEU A 234 -21.07 1.09 -3.91
N PHE A 235 -20.05 0.45 -3.33
CA PHE A 235 -18.79 0.21 -4.05
C PHE A 235 -18.88 -0.89 -5.10
N GLN A 236 -19.68 -1.94 -4.86
CA GLN A 236 -19.89 -3.02 -5.84
C GLN A 236 -20.63 -2.54 -7.08
N ASP A 237 -21.62 -1.65 -6.91
CA ASP A 237 -22.44 -1.14 -8.02
C ASP A 237 -21.73 -0.05 -8.83
N ASN A 238 -20.90 0.78 -8.18
CA ASN A 238 -20.36 2.00 -8.80
C ASN A 238 -18.85 2.00 -9.04
N TYR A 239 -18.09 1.05 -8.48
CA TYR A 239 -16.63 0.98 -8.63
C TYR A 239 -16.17 -0.43 -9.04
N PRO A 240 -16.67 -0.97 -10.18
CA PRO A 240 -16.35 -2.31 -10.63
C PRO A 240 -14.86 -2.48 -10.92
N GLU A 241 -14.29 -3.61 -10.47
CA GLU A 241 -12.91 -4.01 -10.78
C GLU A 241 -11.87 -2.90 -10.51
N MET A 242 -12.11 -2.09 -9.47
CA MET A 242 -11.17 -1.04 -9.03
C MET A 242 -10.13 -1.57 -8.04
N VAL A 243 -10.35 -2.74 -7.43
CA VAL A 243 -9.45 -3.33 -6.43
C VAL A 243 -8.60 -4.44 -7.05
N ALA A 244 -7.28 -4.28 -7.01
CA ALA A 244 -6.30 -5.28 -7.45
C ALA A 244 -6.16 -6.40 -6.43
N ARG A 245 -5.97 -6.03 -5.15
CA ARG A 245 -5.91 -6.96 -4.00
C ARG A 245 -6.60 -6.35 -2.79
N LYS A 246 -7.21 -7.20 -1.98
CA LYS A 246 -7.84 -6.85 -0.70
C LYS A 246 -7.14 -7.59 0.43
N ILE A 247 -6.36 -6.86 1.20
CA ILE A 247 -5.53 -7.37 2.29
C ILE A 247 -6.24 -7.08 3.61
N PHE A 248 -6.65 -8.12 4.32
CA PHE A 248 -7.18 -8.01 5.68
C PHE A 248 -6.05 -8.24 6.67
N ILE A 249 -5.79 -7.27 7.55
CA ILE A 249 -4.78 -7.37 8.60
C ILE A 249 -5.42 -7.39 9.98
N ASN A 250 -4.63 -7.84 10.95
CA ASN A 250 -5.06 -8.05 12.33
C ASN A 250 -6.35 -8.86 12.44
N VAL A 251 -6.47 -9.87 11.60
CA VAL A 251 -7.69 -10.65 11.48
C VAL A 251 -7.88 -11.50 12.74
N PRO A 252 -8.98 -11.31 13.50
CA PRO A 252 -9.23 -12.07 14.71
C PRO A 252 -9.38 -13.57 14.40
N TRP A 253 -9.01 -14.42 15.36
CA TRP A 253 -9.00 -15.88 15.19
C TRP A 253 -10.33 -16.46 14.70
N TYR A 254 -11.46 -15.83 15.03
CA TYR A 254 -12.81 -16.27 14.64
C TYR A 254 -13.25 -15.81 13.24
N PHE A 255 -12.52 -14.90 12.58
CA PHE A 255 -12.88 -14.42 11.25
C PHE A 255 -12.79 -15.53 10.19
N SER A 256 -11.89 -16.50 10.35
CA SER A 256 -11.83 -17.66 9.45
C SER A 256 -13.15 -18.45 9.42
N MET A 257 -13.84 -18.51 10.57
CA MET A 257 -15.17 -19.13 10.70
C MET A 257 -16.25 -18.28 10.02
N LEU A 258 -16.17 -16.96 10.08
CA LEU A 258 -17.10 -16.08 9.36
C LEU A 258 -16.86 -16.16 7.85
N TYR A 259 -15.60 -16.10 7.42
CA TYR A 259 -15.20 -16.21 6.02
C TYR A 259 -15.69 -17.53 5.41
N SER A 260 -15.56 -18.66 6.09
CA SER A 260 -16.07 -19.93 5.58
C SER A 260 -17.59 -19.92 5.36
N MET A 261 -18.36 -19.19 6.18
CA MET A 261 -19.82 -19.06 6.03
C MET A 261 -20.24 -18.21 4.83
N PHE A 262 -19.58 -17.08 4.55
CA PHE A 262 -19.96 -16.20 3.44
C PHE A 262 -19.17 -16.42 2.15
N SER A 263 -18.04 -17.12 2.21
CA SER A 263 -17.23 -17.42 1.02
C SER A 263 -18.01 -18.12 -0.11
N PRO A 264 -19.01 -19.00 0.11
CA PRO A 264 -19.76 -19.60 -1.00
C PRO A 264 -20.45 -18.57 -1.91
N PHE A 265 -20.76 -17.39 -1.38
CA PHE A 265 -21.42 -16.30 -2.13
C PHE A 265 -20.43 -15.37 -2.84
N LEU A 266 -19.12 -15.54 -2.64
CA LEU A 266 -18.10 -14.76 -3.34
C LEU A 266 -17.68 -15.45 -4.63
N THR A 267 -17.56 -14.68 -5.72
CA THR A 267 -17.02 -15.17 -6.99
C THR A 267 -15.56 -15.62 -6.82
N GLN A 268 -15.11 -16.58 -7.64
CA GLN A 268 -13.71 -17.03 -7.62
C GLN A 268 -12.72 -15.88 -7.85
N ARG A 269 -13.08 -14.94 -8.74
CA ARG A 269 -12.34 -13.70 -8.99
C ARG A 269 -12.17 -12.89 -7.71
N THR A 270 -13.24 -12.63 -6.95
CA THR A 270 -13.16 -11.91 -5.68
C THR A 270 -12.31 -12.64 -4.64
N LYS A 271 -12.46 -13.96 -4.51
CA LYS A 271 -11.66 -14.78 -3.57
C LYS A 271 -10.17 -14.71 -3.88
N SER A 272 -9.80 -14.75 -5.17
CA SER A 272 -8.40 -14.73 -5.59
C SER A 272 -7.67 -13.42 -5.27
N LYS A 273 -8.42 -12.33 -5.04
CA LYS A 273 -7.88 -11.02 -4.66
C LYS A 273 -7.65 -10.90 -3.14
N PHE A 274 -8.16 -11.83 -2.33
CA PHE A 274 -8.12 -11.71 -0.88
C PHE A 274 -6.81 -12.23 -0.31
N VAL A 275 -6.22 -11.45 0.59
CA VAL A 275 -5.09 -11.84 1.43
C VAL A 275 -5.50 -11.66 2.87
N ILE A 276 -5.29 -12.66 3.72
CA ILE A 276 -5.73 -12.65 5.11
C ILE A 276 -4.48 -12.82 5.99
N SER A 277 -4.20 -11.81 6.81
CA SER A 277 -3.14 -11.83 7.82
C SER A 277 -3.73 -11.98 9.20
N LYS A 278 -3.24 -12.96 9.95
CA LYS A 278 -3.55 -13.09 11.38
C LYS A 278 -3.05 -11.86 12.16
N GLU A 279 -3.64 -11.65 13.32
CA GLU A 279 -3.14 -10.72 14.34
C GLU A 279 -1.67 -10.97 14.66
N GLY A 280 -0.89 -9.89 14.72
CA GLY A 280 0.57 -9.93 14.92
C GLY A 280 1.42 -10.05 13.65
N ASN A 281 0.84 -10.44 12.51
CA ASN A 281 1.62 -10.71 11.28
C ASN A 281 1.39 -9.65 10.17
N ALA A 282 0.87 -8.47 10.53
CA ALA A 282 0.52 -7.43 9.57
C ALA A 282 1.74 -7.01 8.72
N ALA A 283 2.84 -6.60 9.35
CA ALA A 283 4.06 -6.15 8.67
C ALA A 283 4.59 -7.22 7.68
N GLU A 284 4.81 -8.45 8.17
CA GLU A 284 5.28 -9.58 7.36
C GLU A 284 4.37 -9.83 6.13
N THR A 285 3.05 -9.69 6.29
CA THR A 285 2.12 -9.87 5.17
C THR A 285 2.20 -8.70 4.19
N LEU A 286 2.27 -7.47 4.68
CA LEU A 286 2.32 -6.27 3.84
C LEU A 286 3.63 -6.20 3.04
N TYR A 287 4.77 -6.62 3.61
CA TYR A 287 6.08 -6.68 2.93
C TYR A 287 6.12 -7.57 1.69
N LYS A 288 5.18 -8.52 1.56
CA LYS A 288 5.03 -9.34 0.36
C LYS A 288 4.60 -8.51 -0.85
N PHE A 289 3.92 -7.39 -0.62
CA PHE A 289 3.29 -6.58 -1.67
C PHE A 289 3.83 -5.14 -1.73
N MET A 290 4.20 -4.55 -0.59
CA MET A 290 4.67 -3.17 -0.47
C MET A 290 6.08 -3.14 0.09
N ARG A 291 6.81 -2.03 -0.12
CA ARG A 291 8.10 -1.79 0.53
C ARG A 291 7.89 -1.19 1.92
N PRO A 292 8.79 -1.39 2.90
CA PRO A 292 8.62 -0.84 4.24
C PRO A 292 8.39 0.68 4.27
N GLU A 293 9.09 1.45 3.42
CA GLU A 293 8.95 2.90 3.26
C GLU A 293 7.60 3.35 2.68
N ASP A 294 6.84 2.44 2.09
CA ASP A 294 5.50 2.69 1.57
C ASP A 294 4.39 2.25 2.56
N ILE A 295 4.74 1.62 3.68
CA ILE A 295 3.79 1.11 4.67
C ILE A 295 3.73 2.08 5.87
N PRO A 296 2.54 2.44 6.38
CA PRO A 296 2.40 3.24 7.60
C PRO A 296 3.09 2.61 8.81
N VAL A 297 3.70 3.44 9.66
CA VAL A 297 4.43 2.98 10.86
C VAL A 297 3.59 2.13 11.81
N GLN A 298 2.30 2.44 11.95
CA GLN A 298 1.34 1.68 12.78
C GLN A 298 1.11 0.24 12.29
N TYR A 299 1.50 -0.07 11.05
CA TYR A 299 1.44 -1.41 10.47
C TYR A 299 2.84 -2.02 10.28
N GLY A 300 3.82 -1.48 11.00
CA GLY A 300 5.22 -1.94 11.00
C GLY A 300 6.01 -1.47 9.79
N GLY A 301 5.59 -0.43 9.07
CA GLY A 301 6.39 0.20 8.03
C GLY A 301 7.22 1.38 8.52
N LEU A 302 7.73 2.19 7.60
CA LEU A 302 8.55 3.38 7.87
C LEU A 302 7.86 4.69 7.46
N ASN A 303 6.69 4.62 6.82
CA ASN A 303 6.00 5.79 6.28
C ASN A 303 5.25 6.55 7.39
N ARG A 304 5.68 7.77 7.71
CA ARG A 304 4.94 8.67 8.61
C ARG A 304 4.21 9.77 7.83
N PRO A 305 3.05 10.23 8.32
CA PRO A 305 2.34 11.36 7.71
C PRO A 305 3.21 12.63 7.60
N SER A 306 4.15 12.85 8.53
CA SER A 306 5.09 13.97 8.51
C SER A 306 6.11 13.92 7.37
N ASP A 307 6.42 12.73 6.84
CA ASP A 307 7.52 12.54 5.91
C ASP A 307 7.22 13.09 4.52
N LEU A 308 5.93 13.32 4.22
CA LEU A 308 5.46 13.94 2.98
C LEU A 308 6.03 15.36 2.78
N GLN A 309 6.45 16.05 3.84
CA GLN A 309 7.08 17.38 3.76
C GLN A 309 8.54 17.31 3.28
N ASN A 310 9.17 16.14 3.35
CA ASN A 310 10.61 15.95 3.06
C ASN A 310 10.87 15.37 1.65
N GLY A 311 9.86 15.36 0.78
CA GLY A 311 9.93 14.78 -0.55
C GLY A 311 9.47 13.32 -0.60
N PRO A 312 9.66 12.61 -1.73
CA PRO A 312 9.23 11.22 -1.86
C PRO A 312 9.99 10.30 -0.88
N PRO A 313 9.37 9.20 -0.42
CA PRO A 313 10.04 8.21 0.43
C PRO A 313 11.34 7.72 -0.22
N LYS A 314 12.42 7.73 0.55
CA LYS A 314 13.71 7.17 0.11
C LYS A 314 13.65 5.65 0.28
N PRO A 315 14.24 4.88 -0.66
CA PRO A 315 14.29 3.43 -0.52
C PRO A 315 14.97 3.00 0.78
N ALA A 316 14.33 2.08 1.53
CA ALA A 316 14.91 1.53 2.75
C ALA A 316 15.87 0.38 2.44
N SER A 317 16.87 0.19 3.30
CA SER A 317 17.74 -0.99 3.27
C SER A 317 17.13 -2.11 4.12
N GLU A 318 17.10 -3.33 3.60
CA GLU A 318 16.53 -4.50 4.27
C GLU A 318 17.63 -5.53 4.60
N PHE A 319 17.64 -6.02 5.84
CA PHE A 319 18.61 -7.01 6.32
C PHE A 319 17.90 -8.17 7.01
N THR A 320 18.21 -9.41 6.61
CA THR A 320 17.74 -10.62 7.29
C THR A 320 18.80 -11.08 8.30
N ILE A 321 18.42 -11.13 9.58
CA ILE A 321 19.31 -11.54 10.68
C ILE A 321 18.88 -12.91 11.19
N LYS A 322 19.72 -13.94 11.01
CA LYS A 322 19.36 -15.28 11.48
C LYS A 322 19.46 -15.36 12.99
N GLY A 323 18.71 -16.28 13.59
CA GLY A 323 18.83 -16.53 15.02
C GLY A 323 20.26 -16.92 15.39
N GLY A 324 20.80 -16.32 16.44
CA GLY A 324 22.19 -16.49 16.86
C GLY A 324 23.17 -15.46 16.28
N GLU A 325 22.74 -14.57 15.39
CA GLU A 325 23.61 -13.58 14.75
C GLU A 325 23.42 -12.17 15.32
N LYS A 326 24.48 -11.37 15.22
CA LYS A 326 24.46 -9.91 15.44
C LYS A 326 24.98 -9.24 14.18
N VAL A 327 24.28 -8.21 13.72
CA VAL A 327 24.65 -7.43 12.53
C VAL A 327 24.85 -5.98 12.94
N ASN A 328 25.96 -5.40 12.47
CA ASN A 328 26.28 -3.99 12.69
C ASN A 328 26.28 -3.26 11.35
N ILE A 329 25.46 -2.23 11.23
CA ILE A 329 25.40 -1.34 10.07
C ILE A 329 26.21 -0.10 10.42
N GLN A 330 27.20 0.25 9.60
CA GLN A 330 28.07 1.40 9.83
C GLN A 330 27.75 2.53 8.85
N ILE A 331 27.59 3.74 9.37
CA ILE A 331 27.51 4.97 8.59
C ILE A 331 28.81 5.72 8.83
N GLU A 332 29.69 5.69 7.84
CA GLU A 332 31.01 6.30 7.91
C GLU A 332 31.01 7.74 7.38
N GLY A 333 32.10 8.47 7.63
CA GLY A 333 32.31 9.81 7.07
C GLY A 333 31.41 10.88 7.68
N ILE A 334 30.97 10.72 8.93
CA ILE A 334 30.19 11.75 9.63
C ILE A 334 31.14 12.88 9.99
N GLU A 335 30.81 14.10 9.56
CA GLU A 335 31.57 15.31 9.89
C GLU A 335 31.11 15.94 11.22
N ALA A 336 31.99 16.71 11.85
CA ALA A 336 31.66 17.50 13.03
C ALA A 336 30.51 18.48 12.74
N GLY A 337 29.51 18.53 13.61
CA GLY A 337 28.32 19.35 13.45
C GLY A 337 27.21 18.73 12.58
N ALA A 338 27.45 17.59 11.93
CA ALA A 338 26.44 16.90 11.14
C ALA A 338 25.34 16.28 12.03
N THR A 339 24.09 16.38 11.58
CA THR A 339 22.95 15.67 12.17
C THR A 339 22.60 14.46 11.32
N ILE A 340 22.64 13.27 11.94
CA ILE A 340 22.23 12.01 11.32
C ILE A 340 20.85 11.68 11.84
N THR A 341 19.91 11.43 10.93
CA THR A 341 18.58 10.91 11.24
C THR A 341 18.39 9.55 10.60
N TRP A 342 17.80 8.60 11.31
CA TRP A 342 17.50 7.29 10.76
C TRP A 342 16.25 6.69 11.39
N ASP A 343 15.65 5.79 10.62
CA ASP A 343 14.48 5.04 11.00
C ASP A 343 14.75 3.55 10.94
N ILE A 344 14.27 2.82 11.94
CA ILE A 344 14.44 1.37 12.02
C ILE A 344 13.14 0.70 12.44
N VAL A 345 12.81 -0.40 11.78
CA VAL A 345 11.67 -1.24 12.11
C VAL A 345 12.05 -2.71 12.01
N VAL A 346 11.43 -3.53 12.85
CA VAL A 346 11.59 -4.99 12.86
C VAL A 346 10.26 -5.58 12.43
N GLY A 347 10.22 -6.32 11.32
CA GLY A 347 8.97 -6.92 10.84
C GLY A 347 8.87 -8.44 10.97
N GLY A 348 9.89 -9.09 11.54
CA GLY A 348 9.97 -10.56 11.65
C GLY A 348 9.82 -11.05 13.08
N TRP A 349 10.93 -11.01 13.83
CA TRP A 349 11.00 -11.51 15.20
C TRP A 349 11.67 -10.49 16.10
N ASP A 350 11.32 -10.52 17.38
CA ASP A 350 11.94 -9.68 18.39
C ASP A 350 13.46 -9.81 18.37
N LEU A 351 14.15 -8.67 18.42
CA LEU A 351 15.61 -8.59 18.53
C LEU A 351 16.00 -7.44 19.45
N GLU A 352 17.28 -7.37 19.81
CA GLU A 352 17.83 -6.22 20.54
C GLU A 352 18.48 -5.24 19.56
N TYR A 353 18.21 -3.96 19.74
CA TYR A 353 18.75 -2.87 18.93
C TYR A 353 19.49 -1.86 19.80
N SER A 354 20.62 -1.36 19.31
CA SER A 354 21.38 -0.25 19.91
C SER A 354 22.05 0.59 18.83
N ALA A 355 22.41 1.83 19.19
CA ALA A 355 23.18 2.71 18.32
C ALA A 355 24.32 3.34 19.10
N GLU A 356 25.49 3.38 18.48
CA GLU A 356 26.71 3.93 19.06
C GLU A 356 27.39 4.86 18.06
N PHE A 357 27.89 6.00 18.53
CA PHE A 357 28.75 6.86 17.74
C PHE A 357 30.19 6.66 18.17
N VAL A 358 31.08 6.40 17.21
CA VAL A 358 32.51 6.19 17.42
C VAL A 358 33.25 7.37 16.78
N PRO A 359 33.79 8.29 17.60
CA PRO A 359 34.63 9.36 17.09
C PRO A 359 35.92 8.85 16.43
N ASN A 360 36.45 9.62 15.46
CA ASN A 360 37.73 9.32 14.82
C ASN A 360 38.95 9.75 15.66
N ALA A 361 38.76 10.69 16.59
CA ALA A 361 39.86 11.22 17.40
C ALA A 361 40.38 10.15 18.38
N GLU A 362 41.70 9.97 18.39
CA GLU A 362 42.36 9.04 19.32
C GLU A 362 42.14 9.47 20.78
N GLY A 363 41.69 8.54 21.62
CA GLY A 363 41.37 8.80 23.03
C GLY A 363 39.93 9.25 23.31
N SER A 364 39.13 9.52 22.28
CA SER A 364 37.68 9.76 22.45
C SER A 364 36.94 8.46 22.79
N TYR A 365 35.90 8.58 23.63
CA TYR A 365 35.06 7.45 24.02
C TYR A 365 33.91 7.23 23.03
N THR A 366 33.56 5.96 22.79
CA THR A 366 32.31 5.60 22.11
C THR A 366 31.12 6.17 22.88
N ILE A 367 30.24 6.87 22.17
CA ILE A 367 29.03 7.46 22.72
C ILE A 367 27.88 6.49 22.47
N ALA A 368 27.25 5.98 23.55
CA ALA A 368 26.01 5.23 23.45
C ALA A 368 24.87 6.19 23.10
N VAL A 369 24.47 6.20 21.83
CA VAL A 369 23.40 7.07 21.31
C VAL A 369 22.04 6.48 21.66
N GLU A 370 21.86 5.19 21.42
CA GLU A 370 20.71 4.41 21.86
C GLU A 370 21.19 3.21 22.66
N LYS A 371 20.75 3.12 23.91
CA LYS A 371 21.05 1.97 24.77
C LYS A 371 20.39 0.70 24.21
N PRO A 372 20.99 -0.49 24.41
CA PRO A 372 20.37 -1.74 24.02
C PRO A 372 18.93 -1.84 24.52
N ARG A 373 18.01 -1.97 23.57
CA ARG A 373 16.59 -2.13 23.84
C ARG A 373 16.03 -3.26 22.99
N LYS A 374 15.07 -3.98 23.56
CA LYS A 374 14.30 -4.94 22.80
C LYS A 374 13.37 -4.20 21.83
N MET A 375 13.31 -4.67 20.59
CA MET A 375 12.36 -4.24 19.57
C MET A 375 11.51 -5.42 19.16
N GLY A 376 10.19 -5.26 19.24
CA GLY A 376 9.21 -6.28 18.85
C GLY A 376 8.81 -6.19 17.38
N ALA A 377 8.42 -7.32 16.78
CA ALA A 377 7.95 -7.37 15.39
C ALA A 377 6.63 -6.62 15.13
N SER A 378 5.88 -6.32 16.20
CA SER A 378 4.62 -5.57 16.18
C SER A 378 4.78 -4.14 16.67
N GLU A 379 6.00 -3.70 16.98
CA GLU A 379 6.26 -2.33 17.42
C GLU A 379 6.40 -1.40 16.20
N GLU A 380 6.05 -0.12 16.40
CA GLU A 380 6.19 0.90 15.36
C GLU A 380 7.67 1.21 15.11
N ALA A 381 7.95 1.76 13.92
CA ALA A 381 9.29 2.21 13.57
C ALA A 381 9.79 3.30 14.52
N ILE A 382 11.03 3.13 15.00
CA ILE A 382 11.70 4.11 15.84
C ILE A 382 12.38 5.14 14.93
N HIS A 383 12.17 6.42 15.22
CA HIS A 383 12.91 7.53 14.63
C HIS A 383 13.96 8.03 15.61
N ASN A 384 15.21 8.13 15.16
CA ASN A 384 16.31 8.64 15.97
C ASN A 384 17.06 9.75 15.23
N SER A 385 17.66 10.64 16.02
CA SER A 385 18.50 11.72 15.51
C SER A 385 19.69 11.93 16.44
N PHE A 386 20.87 12.16 15.86
CA PHE A 386 22.09 12.44 16.60
C PHE A 386 22.89 13.53 15.89
N THR A 387 23.23 14.59 16.62
CA THR A 387 24.12 15.64 16.13
C THR A 387 25.52 15.40 16.69
N SER A 388 26.46 15.11 15.81
CA SER A 388 27.84 14.88 16.22
C SER A 388 28.56 16.19 16.53
N LYS A 389 29.42 16.18 17.55
CA LYS A 389 30.34 17.29 17.84
C LYS A 389 31.69 17.17 17.15
N GLU A 390 32.02 15.97 16.69
CA GLU A 390 33.31 15.63 16.09
C GLU A 390 33.13 14.66 14.92
N SER A 391 34.15 14.51 14.07
CA SER A 391 34.06 13.56 12.96
C SER A 391 34.15 12.12 13.46
N GLY A 392 33.40 11.20 12.86
CA GLY A 392 33.33 9.82 13.31
C GLY A 392 32.47 8.92 12.43
N LYS A 393 31.95 7.86 13.03
CA LYS A 393 31.00 6.93 12.41
C LYS A 393 29.89 6.52 13.35
N MET A 394 28.72 6.22 12.81
CA MET A 394 27.59 5.66 13.53
C MET A 394 27.56 4.14 13.33
N VAL A 395 27.31 3.38 14.38
CA VAL A 395 27.18 1.92 14.36
C VAL A 395 25.80 1.56 14.90
N LEU A 396 24.93 1.07 14.02
CA LEU A 396 23.62 0.55 14.37
C LEU A 396 23.74 -0.97 14.54
N SER A 397 23.50 -1.47 15.75
CA SER A 397 23.64 -2.88 16.09
C SER A 397 22.28 -3.52 16.24
N ALA A 398 22.03 -4.60 15.50
CA ALA A 398 20.85 -5.45 15.63
C ALA A 398 21.29 -6.87 16.04
N ASP A 399 20.91 -7.28 17.25
CA ASP A 399 21.36 -8.49 17.92
C ASP A 399 20.21 -9.50 18.08
N ASN A 400 20.33 -10.64 17.39
CA ASN A 400 19.41 -11.76 17.45
C ASN A 400 20.06 -13.00 18.11
N THR A 401 21.11 -12.82 18.93
CA THR A 401 21.84 -13.92 19.57
C THR A 401 21.00 -14.65 20.61
N ALA A 402 20.11 -13.93 21.30
CA ALA A 402 19.26 -14.48 22.36
C ALA A 402 18.15 -15.41 21.86
N SER A 403 17.78 -15.38 20.57
CA SER A 403 16.68 -16.19 20.03
C SER A 403 16.92 -17.70 20.11
N ARG A 404 18.18 -18.14 20.08
CA ARG A 404 18.52 -19.56 20.25
C ARG A 404 18.44 -20.07 21.69
N ARG A 405 18.36 -19.17 22.67
CA ARG A 405 18.36 -19.53 24.10
C ARG A 405 16.97 -19.83 24.67
N LYS A 406 15.89 -19.55 23.93
CA LYS A 406 14.48 -19.74 24.38
C LYS A 406 13.87 -21.11 24.04
N LYS A 407 14.68 -22.17 23.90
CA LYS A 407 14.19 -23.55 23.82
C LYS A 407 14.44 -24.26 25.15
N TYR A 408 13.55 -24.08 26.11
CA TYR A 408 13.40 -24.98 27.26
C TYR A 408 11.93 -25.19 27.54
#